data_AF-A0AAD6S549-F1
#
_entry.id   AF-A0AAD6S549-F1
#
_cell.length_a   1.000
_cell.length_b   1.000
_cell.length_c   1.000
_cell.angle_alpha   90.00
_cell.angle_beta   90.00
_cell.angle_gamma   90.00
#
_symmetry.space_group_name_H-M   'P 1'
#
loop_
_entity.id
_entity.type
_entity.pdbx_description
1 polymer ?
#
loop_
_entity_poly.entity_id
_entity_poly.type
_entity_poly.pdbx_seq_one_letter_code
_entity_poly.pdbx_strand_id
1 'polypeptide(L)'
;MWTLMSLLFLPLVAATQANYTIDDASPLVTYRGIVDRNVTGFDVGRLNNQTVTFIAPTPNDSPTISMNFTGSAIYVFVAYPSGHNESFTSGFSARIDGVAYGGWALANTAPLYNHLAYQNTTMDNGLHNFVMQIQPEWELYFDYAVYTSGDADPSSVPPIASPTGSATPPVSPPSGHKKIPVGVVVGSVIGAVVLALISIIFILRRRATVKRKPNPYLETPDHRNIPLDKEVASPTLIPFPLELPPPTHLKGKHTLTLGVPNPASPMSGAEPSPLSATSDPALGLMAEEMRRIRTSVQRLERGLPEARDGGSMVQRPPPYGNIGPR
;
A
#
# COMPACT_ATOMS: atom_id res chain seq x y z
N MET A 1 -52.36 13.11 -45.56
CA MET A 1 -51.64 12.25 -44.60
C MET A 1 -50.26 12.84 -44.37
N TRP A 2 -50.08 13.61 -43.30
CA TRP A 2 -48.78 14.12 -42.84
C TRP A 2 -48.67 13.71 -41.37
N THR A 3 -47.95 12.64 -41.11
CA THR A 3 -47.69 12.13 -39.76
C THR A 3 -46.57 12.98 -39.16
N LEU A 4 -46.92 13.88 -38.25
CA LEU A 4 -45.96 14.59 -37.40
C LEU A 4 -45.22 13.57 -36.52
N MET A 5 -43.96 13.25 -36.88
CA MET A 5 -43.01 12.63 -35.96
C MET A 5 -42.61 13.69 -34.92
N SER A 6 -43.26 13.64 -33.77
CA SER A 6 -42.84 14.37 -32.58
C SER A 6 -41.54 13.72 -32.07
N LEU A 7 -40.40 14.34 -32.41
CA LEU A 7 -39.09 14.01 -31.85
C LEU A 7 -39.09 14.43 -30.37
N LEU A 8 -39.40 13.48 -29.49
CA LEU A 8 -39.18 13.59 -28.06
C LEU A 8 -37.67 13.71 -27.81
N PHE A 9 -37.21 14.94 -27.64
CA PHE A 9 -35.90 15.21 -27.05
C PHE A 9 -35.96 14.84 -25.57
N LEU A 10 -35.56 13.61 -25.24
CA LEU A 10 -35.25 13.26 -23.87
C LEU A 10 -34.00 14.05 -23.46
N PRO A 11 -34.05 14.84 -22.37
CA PRO A 11 -32.85 15.50 -21.88
C PRO A 11 -31.82 14.42 -21.54
N LEU A 12 -30.65 14.51 -22.17
CA LEU A 12 -29.50 13.70 -21.82
C LEU A 12 -29.01 14.18 -20.45
N VAL A 13 -29.44 13.49 -19.39
CA VAL A 13 -28.86 13.69 -18.06
C VAL A 13 -27.47 13.05 -18.10
N ALA A 14 -26.44 13.88 -18.21
CA ALA A 14 -25.08 13.42 -18.01
C ALA A 14 -24.94 13.01 -16.53
N ALA A 15 -24.71 11.73 -16.27
CA ALA A 15 -24.43 11.25 -14.93
C ALA A 15 -23.15 11.91 -14.42
N THR A 16 -23.22 12.58 -13.28
CA THR A 16 -22.04 13.13 -12.61
C THR A 16 -21.27 11.97 -11.97
N GLN A 17 -20.01 11.81 -12.36
CA GLN A 17 -19.10 10.84 -11.76
C GLN A 17 -18.23 11.56 -10.73
N ALA A 18 -18.25 11.09 -9.49
CA ALA A 18 -17.43 11.63 -8.41
C ALA A 18 -16.22 10.71 -8.16
N ASN A 19 -15.05 11.32 -7.93
CA ASN A 19 -13.82 10.62 -7.61
C ASN A 19 -13.56 10.72 -6.10
N TYR A 20 -13.27 9.58 -5.46
CA TYR A 20 -12.96 9.50 -4.04
C TYR A 20 -11.59 8.88 -3.84
N THR A 21 -10.81 9.47 -2.93
CA THR A 21 -9.47 9.01 -2.61
C THR A 21 -9.46 8.26 -1.28
N ILE A 22 -8.85 7.08 -1.26
CA ILE A 22 -8.53 6.29 -0.08
C ILE A 22 -7.01 6.36 0.13
N ASP A 23 -6.61 7.17 1.12
CA ASP A 23 -5.22 7.36 1.53
C ASP A 23 -4.64 6.10 2.21
N ASP A 24 -3.33 5.87 2.16
CA ASP A 24 -2.67 4.75 2.86
C ASP A 24 -2.83 4.81 4.40
N ALA A 25 -3.00 6.01 4.95
CA ALA A 25 -3.28 6.18 6.37
C ALA A 25 -4.76 5.92 6.72
N SER A 26 -5.64 5.71 5.73
CA SER A 26 -7.09 5.56 5.93
C SER A 26 -7.44 4.31 6.73
N PRO A 27 -8.42 4.39 7.67
CA PRO A 27 -8.93 3.22 8.38
C PRO A 27 -9.73 2.26 7.47
N LEU A 28 -10.04 2.66 6.24
CA LEU A 28 -10.69 1.80 5.25
C LEU A 28 -9.71 0.80 4.61
N VAL A 29 -8.40 1.00 4.78
CA VAL A 29 -7.38 0.09 4.27
C VAL A 29 -6.93 -0.85 5.39
N THR A 30 -7.00 -2.14 5.11
CA THR A 30 -6.49 -3.19 5.99
C THR A 30 -5.22 -3.77 5.38
N TYR A 31 -4.19 -3.88 6.22
CA TYR A 31 -2.90 -4.44 5.84
C TYR A 31 -2.67 -5.76 6.58
N ARG A 32 -2.09 -6.74 5.88
CA ARG A 32 -1.61 -8.00 6.45
C ARG A 32 -0.18 -8.23 5.96
N GLY A 33 0.73 -8.52 6.89
CA GLY A 33 2.17 -8.63 6.63
C GLY A 33 2.98 -7.80 7.61
N ILE A 34 4.26 -7.56 7.29
CA ILE A 34 5.07 -6.56 8.00
C ILE A 34 4.69 -5.21 7.43
N VAL A 35 4.27 -4.28 8.30
CA VAL A 35 3.82 -2.94 7.91
C VAL A 35 4.68 -1.90 8.58
N ASP A 36 5.25 -0.98 7.79
CA ASP A 36 5.99 0.17 8.29
C ASP A 36 5.52 1.45 7.59
N ARG A 37 5.49 2.56 8.32
CA ARG A 37 5.17 3.90 7.80
C ARG A 37 6.34 4.87 7.93
N ASN A 38 7.39 4.48 8.65
CA ASN A 38 8.60 5.27 8.81
C ASN A 38 9.63 4.88 7.74
N VAL A 39 9.23 5.10 6.49
CA VAL A 39 10.00 4.67 5.33
C VAL A 39 11.01 5.74 4.94
N THR A 40 12.24 5.32 4.65
CA THR A 40 13.32 6.21 4.18
C THR A 40 13.54 6.03 2.67
N GLY A 41 14.27 6.95 2.03
CA GLY A 41 14.55 6.86 0.59
C GLY A 41 13.44 7.42 -0.32
N PHE A 42 12.43 8.08 0.26
CA PHE A 42 11.42 8.86 -0.44
C PHE A 42 11.60 10.36 -0.21
N ASP A 43 11.35 11.14 -1.25
CA ASP A 43 10.96 12.54 -1.11
C ASP A 43 9.47 12.60 -0.72
N VAL A 44 9.19 12.70 0.58
CA VAL A 44 7.83 12.69 1.12
C VAL A 44 6.95 13.80 0.56
N GLY A 45 7.54 14.91 0.05
CA GLY A 45 6.79 15.98 -0.60
C GLY A 45 6.11 15.57 -1.91
N ARG A 46 6.46 14.40 -2.45
CA ARG A 46 5.92 13.87 -3.71
C ARG A 46 4.87 12.77 -3.54
N LEU A 47 4.66 12.29 -2.31
CA LEU A 47 3.66 11.28 -1.97
C LEU A 47 2.30 11.92 -1.73
N ASN A 48 1.21 11.17 -1.93
CA ASN A 48 -0.11 11.67 -1.56
C ASN A 48 -0.17 11.85 -0.04
N ASN A 49 -0.68 12.99 0.41
CA ASN A 49 -0.75 13.34 1.83
C ASN A 49 0.59 13.24 2.59
N GLN A 50 1.72 13.20 1.87
CA GLN A 50 3.07 13.02 2.42
C GLN A 50 3.27 11.72 3.22
N THR A 51 2.46 10.69 2.95
CA THR A 51 2.53 9.38 3.61
C THR A 51 2.68 8.25 2.59
N VAL A 52 3.28 7.15 3.04
CA VAL A 52 3.32 5.90 2.28
C VAL A 52 3.43 4.75 3.26
N THR A 53 2.76 3.65 2.95
CA THR A 53 2.77 2.45 3.77
C THR A 53 3.56 1.37 3.08
N PHE A 54 4.69 1.00 3.69
CA PHE A 54 5.53 -0.11 3.29
C PHE A 54 4.94 -1.43 3.78
N ILE A 55 4.96 -2.42 2.90
CA ILE A 55 4.45 -3.76 3.17
C ILE A 55 5.44 -4.80 2.65
N ALA A 56 5.83 -5.73 3.53
CA ALA A 56 6.78 -6.79 3.24
C ALA A 56 6.28 -8.19 3.65
N PRO A 57 6.76 -9.25 2.98
CA PRO A 57 6.40 -10.63 3.23
C PRO A 57 6.90 -11.11 4.59
N THR A 58 6.14 -12.02 5.19
CA THR A 58 6.67 -12.86 6.27
C THR A 58 7.02 -14.23 5.69
N PRO A 59 7.90 -15.02 6.32
CA PRO A 59 8.35 -16.30 5.77
C PRO A 59 7.23 -17.31 5.42
N ASN A 60 6.04 -17.14 5.99
CA ASN A 60 4.92 -18.07 5.83
C ASN A 60 3.66 -17.41 5.25
N ASP A 61 3.74 -16.15 4.81
CA ASP A 61 2.53 -15.40 4.43
C ASP A 61 2.79 -14.36 3.34
N SER A 62 1.92 -14.36 2.34
CA SER A 62 1.87 -13.30 1.33
C SER A 62 1.18 -12.08 1.93
N PRO A 63 1.82 -10.91 1.90
CA PRO A 63 1.17 -9.70 2.37
C PRO A 63 -0.03 -9.34 1.51
N THR A 64 -1.02 -8.73 2.14
CA THR A 64 -2.22 -8.27 1.45
C THR A 64 -2.62 -6.87 1.87
N ILE A 65 -3.07 -6.09 0.90
CA ILE A 65 -3.82 -4.84 1.10
C ILE A 65 -5.26 -5.15 0.74
N SER A 66 -6.21 -4.81 1.61
CA SER A 66 -7.63 -4.90 1.28
C SER A 66 -8.37 -3.63 1.64
N MET A 67 -9.37 -3.29 0.83
CA MET A 67 -10.25 -2.15 1.07
C MET A 67 -11.63 -2.42 0.44
N ASN A 68 -12.66 -1.85 1.06
CA ASN A 68 -14.01 -1.86 0.51
C ASN A 68 -14.32 -0.49 -0.09
N PHE A 69 -14.96 -0.45 -1.25
CA PHE A 69 -15.36 0.79 -1.90
C PHE A 69 -16.71 0.62 -2.60
N THR A 70 -17.43 1.73 -2.81
CA THR A 70 -18.68 1.72 -3.57
C THR A 70 -18.49 2.54 -4.84
N GLY A 71 -18.42 1.87 -5.99
CA GLY A 71 -18.08 2.53 -7.24
C GLY A 71 -18.12 1.64 -8.47
N SER A 72 -17.64 2.16 -9.60
CA SER A 72 -17.59 1.49 -10.91
C SER A 72 -16.18 1.42 -11.50
N ALA A 73 -15.24 2.16 -10.92
CA ALA A 73 -13.83 2.07 -11.26
C ALA A 73 -12.95 2.19 -10.01
N ILE A 74 -11.76 1.59 -10.06
CA ILE A 74 -10.70 1.76 -9.07
C ILE A 74 -9.35 1.91 -9.77
N TYR A 75 -8.51 2.79 -9.23
CA TYR A 75 -7.14 3.06 -9.63
C TYR A 75 -6.27 2.98 -8.37
N VAL A 76 -5.19 2.23 -8.43
CA VAL A 76 -4.29 2.04 -7.28
C VAL A 76 -2.91 2.57 -7.62
N PHE A 77 -2.44 3.47 -6.77
CA PHE A 77 -1.17 4.16 -6.91
C PHE A 77 -0.19 3.67 -5.85
N VAL A 78 1.04 3.46 -6.27
CA VAL A 78 2.15 2.99 -5.45
C VAL A 78 3.35 3.91 -5.63
N ALA A 79 4.31 3.80 -4.73
CA ALA A 79 5.59 4.47 -4.81
C ALA A 79 6.73 3.44 -4.83
N TYR A 80 7.92 3.88 -5.26
CA TYR A 80 9.15 3.09 -5.24
C TYR A 80 10.29 3.98 -4.77
N PRO A 81 11.05 3.58 -3.74
CA PRO A 81 12.12 4.41 -3.21
C PRO A 81 13.34 4.38 -4.14
N SER A 82 14.21 5.38 -4.00
CA SER A 82 15.52 5.36 -4.67
C SER A 82 16.51 4.51 -3.89
N GLY A 83 17.45 3.87 -4.59
CA GLY A 83 18.70 3.42 -3.96
C GLY A 83 18.74 1.96 -3.49
N HIS A 84 17.82 1.10 -3.93
CA HIS A 84 18.15 -0.32 -3.93
C HIS A 84 19.02 -0.60 -5.14
N ASN A 85 20.21 -1.14 -4.88
CA ASN A 85 21.23 -1.44 -5.88
C ASN A 85 20.85 -2.64 -6.78
N GLU A 86 19.70 -3.25 -6.52
CA GLU A 86 19.13 -4.35 -7.28
C GLU A 86 17.81 -3.85 -7.87
N SER A 87 17.53 -4.21 -9.12
CA SER A 87 16.27 -3.89 -9.77
C SER A 87 15.12 -4.27 -8.84
N PHE A 88 14.44 -3.26 -8.28
CA PHE A 88 13.22 -3.50 -7.53
C PHE A 88 12.26 -4.12 -8.49
N THR A 89 11.98 -5.40 -8.26
CA THR A 89 10.85 -6.01 -8.88
C THR A 89 9.79 -5.99 -7.78
N SER A 90 8.63 -5.35 -8.01
CA SER A 90 7.42 -5.51 -7.17
C SER A 90 6.40 -6.31 -7.94
N GLY A 91 5.83 -7.35 -7.35
CA GLY A 91 5.00 -8.33 -8.01
C GLY A 91 3.80 -8.53 -7.12
N PHE A 92 2.62 -8.32 -7.68
CA PHE A 92 1.38 -8.51 -6.95
C PHE A 92 0.33 -9.15 -7.86
N SER A 93 -0.76 -9.57 -7.26
CA SER A 93 -1.98 -9.96 -7.95
C SER A 93 -3.15 -9.19 -7.33
N ALA A 94 -4.05 -8.71 -8.17
CA ALA A 94 -5.23 -7.99 -7.74
C ALA A 94 -6.48 -8.88 -7.89
N ARG A 95 -7.37 -8.77 -6.92
CA ARG A 95 -8.69 -9.41 -6.89
C ARG A 95 -9.75 -8.37 -6.58
N ILE A 96 -10.88 -8.47 -7.27
CA ILE A 96 -12.10 -7.71 -6.94
C ILE A 96 -13.22 -8.71 -6.76
N ASP A 97 -13.87 -8.67 -5.60
CA ASP A 97 -14.96 -9.59 -5.25
C ASP A 97 -14.58 -11.07 -5.40
N GLY A 98 -13.33 -11.38 -5.09
CA GLY A 98 -12.76 -12.73 -5.21
C GLY A 98 -12.31 -13.13 -6.63
N VAL A 99 -12.62 -12.35 -7.65
CA VAL A 99 -12.20 -12.58 -9.04
C VAL A 99 -10.80 -12.02 -9.26
N ALA A 100 -9.88 -12.85 -9.78
CA ALA A 100 -8.50 -12.44 -10.04
C ALA A 100 -8.37 -11.72 -11.39
N TYR A 101 -7.73 -10.55 -11.39
CA TYR A 101 -7.48 -9.73 -12.58
C TYR A 101 -6.00 -9.74 -13.00
N GLY A 102 -5.18 -10.56 -12.36
CA GLY A 102 -3.72 -10.61 -12.54
C GLY A 102 -3.01 -9.50 -11.79
N GLY A 103 -1.71 -9.37 -12.02
CA GLY A 103 -0.94 -8.20 -11.63
C GLY A 103 0.42 -8.20 -12.30
N TRP A 104 1.16 -7.12 -12.09
CA TRP A 104 2.34 -6.81 -12.90
C TRP A 104 3.60 -6.78 -12.04
N ALA A 105 4.69 -7.24 -12.66
CA ALA A 105 6.03 -7.00 -12.17
C ALA A 105 6.50 -5.64 -12.70
N LEU A 106 6.81 -4.71 -11.81
CA LEU A 106 7.44 -3.43 -12.17
C LEU A 106 8.91 -3.52 -11.80
N ALA A 107 9.79 -3.33 -12.79
CA ALA A 107 11.23 -3.23 -12.61
C ALA A 107 11.66 -1.77 -12.76
N ASN A 108 12.20 -1.14 -11.72
CA ASN A 108 12.73 0.22 -11.82
C ASN A 108 14.04 0.42 -11.05
N THR A 109 14.88 1.32 -11.59
CA THR A 109 16.15 1.76 -11.03
C THR A 109 16.08 3.18 -10.44
N ALA A 110 15.01 3.92 -10.73
CA ALA A 110 14.77 5.28 -10.24
C ALA A 110 13.53 5.32 -9.34
N PRO A 111 13.48 6.28 -8.37
CA PRO A 111 12.30 6.43 -7.53
C PRO A 111 11.10 6.82 -8.37
N LEU A 112 9.96 6.19 -8.08
CA LEU A 112 8.67 6.51 -8.67
C LEU A 112 7.71 6.94 -7.58
N TYR A 113 6.85 7.90 -7.92
CA TYR A 113 5.83 8.44 -7.04
C TYR A 113 4.52 8.47 -7.79
N ASN A 114 3.40 8.25 -7.10
CA ASN A 114 2.07 8.24 -7.72
C ASN A 114 2.01 7.34 -8.97
N HIS A 115 2.66 6.17 -8.92
CA HIS A 115 2.72 5.27 -10.05
C HIS A 115 1.47 4.39 -10.09
N LEU A 116 0.75 4.39 -11.21
CA LEU A 116 -0.44 3.56 -11.39
C LEU A 116 -0.06 2.08 -11.49
N ALA A 117 -0.27 1.34 -10.41
CA ALA A 117 0.00 -0.09 -10.35
C ALA A 117 -1.16 -0.90 -10.93
N TYR A 118 -2.40 -0.53 -10.62
CA TYR A 118 -3.58 -1.28 -11.03
C TYR A 118 -4.73 -0.35 -11.39
N GLN A 119 -5.52 -0.74 -12.40
CA GLN A 119 -6.78 -0.09 -12.69
C GLN A 119 -7.83 -1.10 -13.15
N ASN A 120 -9.08 -0.84 -12.82
CA ASN A 120 -10.25 -1.48 -13.41
C ASN A 120 -11.35 -0.44 -13.56
N THR A 121 -11.89 -0.31 -14.77
CA THR A 121 -12.89 0.71 -15.13
C THR A 121 -14.17 0.11 -15.70
N THR A 122 -14.32 -1.21 -15.64
CA THR A 122 -15.42 -1.95 -16.27
C THR A 122 -16.24 -2.73 -15.25
N MET A 123 -16.41 -2.16 -14.06
CA MET A 123 -17.22 -2.76 -13.00
C MET A 123 -18.60 -2.11 -12.98
N ASP A 124 -19.62 -2.89 -12.64
CA ASP A 124 -20.94 -2.35 -12.34
C ASP A 124 -20.84 -1.43 -11.12
N ASN A 125 -21.64 -0.36 -11.06
CA ASN A 125 -21.63 0.52 -9.89
C ASN A 125 -22.19 -0.23 -8.67
N GLY A 126 -21.35 -0.55 -7.69
CA GLY A 126 -21.76 -1.34 -6.53
C GLY A 126 -20.74 -1.34 -5.39
N LEU A 127 -21.03 -2.07 -4.32
CA LEU A 127 -20.07 -2.33 -3.24
C LEU A 127 -19.11 -3.42 -3.68
N HIS A 128 -17.81 -3.11 -3.64
CA HIS A 128 -16.74 -4.00 -4.05
C HIS A 128 -15.72 -4.19 -2.93
N ASN A 129 -15.09 -5.37 -2.91
CA ASN A 129 -13.93 -5.69 -2.09
C ASN A 129 -12.70 -5.82 -2.99
N PHE A 130 -11.77 -4.86 -2.88
CA PHE A 130 -10.48 -4.92 -3.53
C PHE A 130 -9.46 -5.61 -2.62
N VAL A 131 -8.70 -6.55 -3.16
CA VAL A 131 -7.57 -7.21 -2.49
C VAL A 131 -6.37 -7.22 -3.41
N MET A 132 -5.27 -6.64 -2.97
CA MET A 132 -3.96 -6.76 -3.61
C MET A 132 -3.08 -7.69 -2.78
N GLN A 133 -2.66 -8.80 -3.36
CA GLN A 133 -1.78 -9.78 -2.74
C GLN A 133 -0.38 -9.66 -3.33
N ILE A 134 0.61 -9.43 -2.47
CA ILE A 134 2.02 -9.25 -2.86
C ILE A 134 2.69 -10.64 -2.94
N GLN A 135 3.52 -10.84 -3.96
CA GLN A 135 4.24 -12.10 -4.17
C GLN A 135 5.22 -12.37 -3.02
N PRO A 136 5.46 -13.65 -2.66
CA PRO A 136 6.49 -14.00 -1.68
C PRO A 136 7.86 -13.50 -2.16
N GLU A 137 8.61 -12.78 -1.31
CA GLU A 137 9.91 -12.13 -1.58
C GLU A 137 9.85 -10.70 -2.13
N TRP A 138 8.65 -10.13 -2.30
CA TRP A 138 8.48 -8.82 -2.94
C TRP A 138 7.94 -7.81 -1.95
N GLU A 139 8.39 -6.57 -2.08
CA GLU A 139 7.93 -5.45 -1.25
C GLU A 139 7.04 -4.52 -2.08
N LEU A 140 6.14 -3.80 -1.41
CA LEU A 140 5.29 -2.81 -2.03
C LEU A 140 5.13 -1.60 -1.13
N TYR A 141 5.10 -0.42 -1.73
CA TYR A 141 4.86 0.84 -1.03
C TYR A 141 3.53 1.42 -1.54
N PHE A 142 2.46 1.18 -0.79
CA PHE A 142 1.14 1.66 -1.14
C PHE A 142 0.98 3.14 -0.76
N ASP A 143 0.53 3.96 -1.71
CA ASP A 143 0.39 5.41 -1.56
C ASP A 143 -1.09 5.78 -1.40
N TYR A 144 -1.92 5.52 -2.41
CA TYR A 144 -3.37 5.73 -2.31
C TYR A 144 -4.13 4.93 -3.37
N ALA A 145 -5.44 4.87 -3.22
CA ALA A 145 -6.35 4.43 -4.26
C ALA A 145 -7.38 5.52 -4.57
N VAL A 146 -7.86 5.56 -5.81
CA VAL A 146 -8.98 6.39 -6.24
C VAL A 146 -10.07 5.47 -6.76
N TYR A 147 -11.30 5.67 -6.33
CA TYR A 147 -12.45 5.00 -6.92
C TYR A 147 -13.47 6.02 -7.41
N THR A 148 -14.26 5.62 -8.41
CA THR A 148 -15.33 6.47 -8.94
C THR A 148 -16.67 5.94 -8.49
N SER A 149 -17.51 6.79 -7.88
CA SER A 149 -18.92 6.46 -7.72
C SER A 149 -19.68 7.07 -8.89
N GLY A 150 -20.46 6.24 -9.58
CA GLY A 150 -21.60 6.80 -10.30
C GLY A 150 -22.56 7.35 -9.25
N ASP A 151 -23.21 8.48 -9.53
CA ASP A 151 -24.46 8.76 -8.85
C ASP A 151 -25.35 7.54 -9.09
N ALA A 152 -25.44 6.66 -8.09
CA ALA A 152 -26.49 5.68 -8.06
C ALA A 152 -27.74 6.52 -8.17
N ASP A 153 -28.47 6.35 -9.27
CA ASP A 153 -29.77 6.97 -9.44
C ASP A 153 -30.49 6.77 -8.09
N PRO A 154 -30.82 7.84 -7.34
CA PRO A 154 -31.29 7.73 -5.96
C PRO A 154 -32.57 6.87 -5.85
N SER A 155 -33.17 6.48 -6.98
CA SER A 155 -34.25 5.52 -7.08
C SER A 155 -33.88 4.04 -6.86
N SER A 156 -32.60 3.63 -6.90
CA SER A 156 -32.24 2.24 -6.54
C SER A 156 -31.95 2.13 -5.05
N VAL A 157 -32.99 2.28 -4.23
CA VAL A 157 -32.94 1.82 -2.83
C VAL A 157 -32.55 0.34 -2.88
N PRO A 158 -31.38 -0.06 -2.35
CA PRO A 158 -31.02 -1.47 -2.33
C PRO A 158 -32.11 -2.23 -1.59
N PRO A 159 -32.58 -3.39 -2.08
CA PRO A 159 -33.54 -4.18 -1.32
C PRO A 159 -32.89 -4.47 0.03
N ILE A 160 -33.49 -3.94 1.10
CA ILE A 160 -33.18 -4.35 2.46
C ILE A 160 -33.31 -5.87 2.43
N ALA A 161 -32.19 -6.57 2.54
CA ALA A 161 -32.18 -8.01 2.66
C ALA A 161 -32.91 -8.33 3.95
N SER A 162 -34.20 -8.63 3.83
CA SER A 162 -34.97 -9.26 4.89
C SER A 162 -34.18 -10.49 5.34
N PRO A 163 -33.90 -10.67 6.63
CA PRO A 163 -33.26 -11.89 7.11
C PRO A 163 -34.21 -13.05 6.81
N THR A 164 -33.95 -13.79 5.73
CA THR A 164 -34.68 -15.01 5.40
C THR A 164 -34.42 -15.99 6.54
N GLY A 165 -35.47 -16.28 7.29
CA GLY A 165 -35.46 -17.17 8.44
C GLY A 165 -34.84 -18.51 8.10
N SER A 166 -33.74 -18.81 8.79
CA SER A 166 -33.15 -20.14 8.82
C SER A 166 -34.14 -21.10 9.48
N ALA A 167 -34.49 -22.15 8.75
CA ALA A 167 -35.34 -23.23 9.24
C ALA A 167 -34.71 -23.92 10.47
N THR A 168 -35.57 -24.16 11.46
CA THR A 168 -35.36 -24.91 12.70
C THR A 168 -34.98 -26.37 12.42
N PRO A 169 -34.10 -26.99 13.24
CA PRO A 169 -34.56 -28.10 14.10
C PRO A 169 -33.89 -28.06 15.51
N PRO A 170 -34.11 -29.02 16.43
CA PRO A 170 -34.98 -28.87 17.59
C PRO A 170 -34.26 -28.72 18.96
N VAL A 171 -34.91 -27.94 19.84
CA VAL A 171 -35.15 -28.16 21.29
C VAL A 171 -33.98 -28.62 22.20
N SER A 172 -33.48 -27.67 23.02
CA SER A 172 -33.13 -27.72 24.47
C SER A 172 -31.80 -26.97 24.81
N PRO A 173 -31.55 -26.40 26.01
CA PRO A 173 -32.41 -25.97 27.14
C PRO A 173 -32.18 -24.44 27.49
N PRO A 174 -32.67 -23.86 28.62
CA PRO A 174 -32.99 -22.44 28.73
C PRO A 174 -31.77 -21.51 28.87
N SER A 175 -31.82 -20.40 28.14
CA SER A 175 -30.88 -19.29 28.19
C SER A 175 -31.01 -18.50 29.50
N GLY A 176 -30.06 -18.69 30.42
CA GLY A 176 -29.84 -17.75 31.51
C GLY A 176 -29.30 -16.43 30.98
N HIS A 177 -30.05 -15.34 31.16
CA HIS A 177 -29.59 -13.98 30.87
C HIS A 177 -28.34 -13.66 31.71
N LYS A 178 -27.16 -13.70 31.10
CA LYS A 178 -25.91 -13.26 31.74
C LYS A 178 -25.96 -11.74 31.85
N LYS A 179 -26.24 -11.25 33.07
CA LYS A 179 -26.06 -9.85 33.47
C LYS A 179 -24.60 -9.49 33.20
N ILE A 180 -24.38 -8.54 32.29
CA ILE A 180 -23.05 -8.01 32.01
C ILE A 180 -22.55 -7.36 33.30
N PRO A 181 -21.41 -7.78 33.88
CA PRO A 181 -20.88 -7.19 35.10
C PRO A 181 -20.43 -5.75 34.78
N VAL A 182 -21.22 -4.78 35.26
CA VAL A 182 -21.02 -3.33 35.08
C VAL A 182 -19.60 -2.88 35.47
N GLY A 183 -18.91 -3.64 36.35
CA GLY A 183 -17.54 -3.37 36.78
C GLY A 183 -16.50 -3.29 35.66
N VAL A 184 -16.67 -4.02 34.55
CA VAL A 184 -15.70 -4.01 33.44
C VAL A 184 -15.75 -2.70 32.64
N VAL A 185 -16.93 -2.07 32.57
CA VAL A 185 -17.13 -0.83 31.81
C VAL A 185 -16.55 0.38 32.56
N VAL A 186 -16.64 0.41 33.89
CA VAL A 186 -16.15 1.55 34.69
C VAL A 186 -14.62 1.56 34.78
N GLY A 187 -13.99 0.38 34.80
CA GLY A 187 -12.52 0.27 34.89
C GLY A 187 -11.78 0.83 33.67
N SER A 188 -12.35 0.67 32.46
CA SER A 188 -11.69 1.12 31.23
C SER A 188 -11.63 2.64 31.12
N VAL A 189 -12.68 3.35 31.57
CA VAL A 189 -12.73 4.82 31.52
C VAL A 189 -11.69 5.43 32.45
N ILE A 190 -11.56 4.90 33.67
CA ILE A 190 -10.54 5.38 34.63
C ILE A 190 -9.13 5.08 34.09
N GLY A 191 -8.93 3.89 33.51
CA GLY A 191 -7.65 3.51 32.90
C GLY A 191 -7.25 4.45 31.76
N ALA A 192 -8.18 4.78 30.87
CA ALA A 192 -7.92 5.68 29.74
C ALA A 192 -7.57 7.11 30.18
N VAL A 193 -8.25 7.64 31.20
CA VAL A 193 -7.97 8.98 31.74
C VAL A 193 -6.59 9.03 32.39
N VAL A 194 -6.21 8.02 33.17
CA VAL A 194 -4.88 7.95 33.80
C VAL A 194 -3.77 7.81 32.75
N LEU A 195 -3.96 6.96 31.74
CA LEU A 195 -3.00 6.81 30.63
C LEU A 195 -2.82 8.12 29.85
N ALA A 196 -3.91 8.81 29.52
CA ALA A 196 -3.87 10.09 28.82
C ALA A 196 -3.08 11.16 29.61
N LEU A 197 -3.29 11.24 30.93
CA LEU A 197 -2.54 12.17 31.80
C LEU A 197 -1.03 11.85 31.83
N ILE A 198 -0.66 10.58 31.92
CA ILE A 198 0.76 10.16 31.89
C ILE A 198 1.40 10.51 30.54
N SER A 199 0.71 10.25 29.43
CA SER A 199 1.18 10.59 28.08
C SER A 199 1.41 12.09 27.91
N ILE A 200 0.49 12.94 28.40
CA ILE A 200 0.63 14.40 28.34
C ILE A 200 1.86 14.85 29.14
N ILE A 201 2.05 14.36 30.37
CA ILE A 201 3.21 14.71 31.21
C ILE A 201 4.51 14.30 30.50
N PHE A 202 4.56 13.12 29.89
CA PHE A 202 5.74 12.65 29.17
C PHE A 202 6.09 13.56 27.97
N ILE A 203 5.08 13.96 27.18
CA ILE A 203 5.27 14.87 26.04
C ILE A 203 5.77 16.24 26.53
N LEU A 204 5.18 16.79 27.60
CA LEU A 204 5.60 18.08 28.15
C LEU A 204 7.04 18.04 28.69
N ARG A 205 7.43 16.96 29.37
CA ARG A 205 8.82 16.78 29.84
C ARG A 205 9.80 16.66 28.67
N ARG A 206 9.43 15.94 27.61
CA ARG A 206 10.26 15.81 26.41
C ARG A 206 10.45 17.13 25.68
N ARG A 207 9.45 18.01 25.68
CA ARG A 207 9.57 19.36 25.06
C ARG A 207 10.39 20.32 25.91
N ALA A 208 10.34 20.22 27.23
CA ALA A 208 11.07 21.10 28.14
C ALA A 208 12.60 20.93 28.09
N THR A 209 13.11 19.76 27.71
CA THR A 209 14.55 19.52 27.55
C THR A 209 15.12 20.06 26.24
N VAL A 210 14.28 20.42 25.26
CA VAL A 210 14.69 21.10 24.03
C VAL A 210 14.72 22.62 24.23
N LYS A 211 15.26 23.08 25.37
CA LYS A 211 15.69 24.47 25.50
C LYS A 211 16.98 24.61 24.70
N ARG A 212 16.80 25.10 23.48
CA ARG A 212 17.86 25.47 22.54
C ARG A 212 18.94 26.26 23.29
N LYS A 213 20.17 25.73 23.31
CA LYS A 213 21.33 26.54 23.64
C LYS A 213 21.31 27.75 22.67
N PRO A 214 21.37 29.00 23.16
CA PRO A 214 21.50 30.16 22.28
C PRO A 214 22.67 29.91 21.34
N ASN A 215 22.43 29.97 20.03
CA ASN A 215 23.45 29.78 19.02
C ASN A 215 24.42 30.99 19.11
N PRO A 216 25.69 30.81 19.53
CA PRO A 216 26.62 31.92 19.70
C PRO A 216 27.26 32.38 18.37
N TYR A 217 26.80 31.86 17.22
CA TYR A 217 27.40 32.12 15.90
C TYR A 217 26.60 33.08 15.01
N LEU A 218 26.03 34.15 15.59
CA LEU A 218 25.68 35.34 14.82
C LEU A 218 26.64 36.48 15.18
N GLU A 219 27.94 36.26 14.97
CA GLU A 219 28.85 37.32 14.58
C GLU A 219 28.78 37.43 13.05
N THR A 220 28.12 38.48 12.57
CA THR A 220 28.10 38.89 11.17
C THR A 220 29.47 39.42 10.77
N PRO A 221 30.18 38.80 9.80
CA PRO A 221 31.30 39.47 9.15
C PRO A 221 30.75 40.57 8.24
N ASP A 222 31.13 41.80 8.55
CA ASP A 222 30.97 42.97 7.69
C ASP A 222 31.76 42.74 6.39
N HIS A 223 31.10 42.25 5.34
CA HIS A 223 31.65 42.20 3.99
C HIS A 223 30.97 43.25 3.12
N ARG A 224 31.54 44.45 3.19
CA ARG A 224 31.47 45.48 2.17
C ARG A 224 31.99 44.97 0.82
N ASN A 225 31.29 45.40 -0.23
CA ASN A 225 31.74 45.59 -1.61
C ASN A 225 32.03 44.33 -2.45
N ILE A 226 30.96 43.79 -3.07
CA ILE A 226 31.08 43.03 -4.32
C ILE A 226 30.34 43.78 -5.43
N PRO A 227 31.00 44.13 -6.55
CA PRO A 227 30.37 44.83 -7.67
C PRO A 227 29.36 43.94 -8.44
N LEU A 228 28.07 44.29 -8.38
CA LEU A 228 27.43 45.02 -9.49
C LEU A 228 27.05 44.30 -10.79
N ASP A 229 27.77 43.30 -11.31
CA ASP A 229 27.67 43.06 -12.76
C ASP A 229 27.63 41.56 -13.12
N LYS A 230 26.44 40.96 -13.03
CA LYS A 230 25.99 39.89 -13.95
C LYS A 230 24.53 39.52 -13.67
N GLU A 231 23.67 40.14 -14.46
CA GLU A 231 22.30 39.74 -14.74
C GLU A 231 22.30 38.33 -15.36
N VAL A 232 22.12 37.32 -14.51
CA VAL A 232 21.81 35.95 -14.94
C VAL A 232 20.31 35.81 -14.88
N ALA A 233 19.72 35.62 -16.07
CA ALA A 233 18.30 35.52 -16.30
C ALA A 233 17.60 34.56 -15.31
N SER A 234 16.56 35.11 -14.68
CA SER A 234 15.64 34.39 -13.81
C SER A 234 14.98 33.24 -14.60
N PRO A 235 15.05 31.98 -14.14
CA PRO A 235 14.28 30.91 -14.77
C PRO A 235 12.80 31.16 -14.49
N THR A 236 12.07 31.52 -15.55
CA THR A 236 10.61 31.58 -15.58
C THR A 236 10.05 30.23 -15.16
N LEU A 237 9.44 30.17 -13.97
CA LEU A 237 8.66 29.03 -13.51
C LEU A 237 7.45 28.87 -14.44
N ILE A 238 7.51 27.86 -15.30
CA ILE A 238 6.37 27.44 -16.11
C ILE A 238 5.41 26.70 -15.17
N PRO A 239 4.17 27.17 -14.97
CA PRO A 239 3.17 26.41 -14.24
C PRO A 239 2.86 25.13 -15.05
N PHE A 240 3.09 23.96 -14.45
CA PHE A 240 2.62 22.69 -15.00
C PHE A 240 1.08 22.66 -14.88
N PRO A 241 0.32 22.57 -15.98
CA PRO A 241 -1.08 22.22 -15.89
C PRO A 241 -1.19 20.74 -15.51
N LEU A 242 -1.69 20.48 -14.29
CA LEU A 242 -2.23 19.18 -13.89
C LEU A 242 -3.59 18.98 -14.59
N GLU A 243 -3.55 18.86 -15.91
CA GLU A 243 -4.71 18.44 -16.70
C GLU A 243 -4.57 16.93 -16.88
N LEU A 244 -5.27 16.17 -16.04
CA LEU A 244 -5.48 14.75 -16.27
C LEU A 244 -6.07 14.62 -17.68
N PRO A 245 -5.46 13.82 -18.59
CA PRO A 245 -6.03 13.65 -19.92
C PRO A 245 -7.47 13.17 -19.76
N PRO A 246 -8.44 13.77 -20.48
CA PRO A 246 -9.80 13.27 -20.49
C PRO A 246 -9.76 11.79 -20.89
N PRO A 247 -10.65 10.95 -20.35
CA PRO A 247 -10.69 9.54 -20.70
C PRO A 247 -10.84 9.42 -22.22
N THR A 248 -9.75 9.07 -22.89
CA THR A 248 -9.78 8.77 -24.30
C THR A 248 -10.70 7.58 -24.46
N HIS A 249 -11.89 7.83 -25.02
CA HIS A 249 -12.73 6.80 -25.61
C HIS A 249 -11.90 6.06 -26.67
N LEU A 250 -11.22 4.99 -26.23
CA LEU A 250 -10.65 3.99 -27.10
C LEU A 250 -11.80 3.28 -27.81
N LYS A 251 -12.24 3.86 -28.92
CA LYS A 251 -13.05 3.21 -29.95
C LYS A 251 -12.17 2.21 -30.72
N GLY A 252 -11.52 1.30 -29.98
CA GLY A 252 -10.80 0.17 -30.53
C GLY A 252 -11.77 -1.00 -30.60
N LYS A 253 -12.26 -1.29 -31.81
CA LYS A 253 -13.11 -2.46 -32.10
C LYS A 253 -12.24 -3.72 -32.06
N HIS A 254 -11.81 -4.13 -30.86
CA HIS A 254 -11.19 -5.43 -30.67
C HIS A 254 -12.30 -6.44 -30.44
N THR A 255 -12.68 -7.14 -31.51
CA THR A 255 -13.48 -8.36 -31.45
C THR A 255 -12.64 -9.41 -30.72
N LEU A 256 -12.78 -9.51 -29.40
CA LEU A 256 -12.33 -10.66 -28.63
C LEU A 256 -13.32 -11.80 -28.90
N THR A 257 -12.89 -12.76 -29.70
CA THR A 257 -13.61 -14.02 -29.91
C THR A 257 -13.60 -14.81 -28.61
N LEU A 258 -14.63 -14.64 -27.79
CA LEU A 258 -14.93 -15.54 -26.67
C LEU A 258 -15.24 -16.92 -27.26
N GLY A 259 -14.38 -17.90 -26.99
CA GLY A 259 -14.68 -19.31 -27.21
C GLY A 259 -15.81 -19.75 -26.28
N VAL A 260 -17.00 -19.96 -26.85
CA VAL A 260 -18.13 -20.59 -26.17
C VAL A 260 -17.79 -22.07 -25.96
N PRO A 261 -17.82 -22.60 -24.71
CA PRO A 261 -17.76 -24.03 -24.52
C PRO A 261 -19.11 -24.66 -24.91
N ASN A 262 -19.03 -25.56 -25.88
CA ASN A 262 -20.12 -26.36 -26.42
C ASN A 262 -20.72 -27.28 -25.32
N PRO A 263 -22.03 -27.24 -25.03
CA PRO A 263 -22.66 -28.21 -24.14
C PRO A 263 -23.24 -29.39 -24.93
N ALA A 264 -23.09 -30.58 -24.34
CA ALA A 264 -23.68 -31.88 -24.66
C ALA A 264 -22.91 -32.80 -25.63
N SER A 265 -22.35 -33.87 -25.07
CA SER A 265 -22.95 -35.21 -25.23
C SER A 265 -22.43 -36.21 -24.18
N PRO A 266 -23.25 -37.20 -23.77
CA PRO A 266 -22.92 -38.21 -22.78
C PRO A 266 -22.40 -39.50 -23.41
N MET A 267 -21.57 -40.23 -22.68
CA MET A 267 -21.22 -41.67 -22.75
C MET A 267 -19.89 -41.77 -21.98
N SER A 268 -19.48 -42.84 -21.32
CA SER A 268 -19.98 -44.16 -20.97
C SER A 268 -18.81 -44.72 -20.12
N GLY A 269 -19.08 -45.57 -19.14
CA GLY A 269 -18.07 -46.04 -18.18
C GLY A 269 -16.83 -46.65 -18.85
N ALA A 270 -15.66 -46.26 -18.35
CA ALA A 270 -14.46 -47.06 -18.40
C ALA A 270 -13.62 -46.81 -17.14
N GLU A 271 -13.23 -47.92 -16.57
CA GLU A 271 -12.45 -48.20 -15.36
C GLU A 271 -11.04 -47.55 -15.38
N PRO A 272 -10.54 -46.99 -14.26
CA PRO A 272 -9.21 -46.39 -14.23
C PRO A 272 -8.12 -47.44 -14.04
N SER A 273 -7.30 -47.62 -15.07
CA SER A 273 -5.94 -48.17 -14.93
C SER A 273 -4.99 -47.13 -14.33
N PRO A 274 -3.96 -47.54 -13.55
CA PRO A 274 -3.08 -46.64 -12.83
C PRO A 274 -2.08 -45.95 -13.77
N LEU A 275 -2.03 -44.61 -13.73
CA LEU A 275 -1.11 -43.79 -14.52
C LEU A 275 0.26 -43.70 -13.84
N SER A 276 1.27 -44.14 -14.59
CA SER A 276 2.69 -43.93 -14.35
C SER A 276 3.04 -42.44 -14.27
N ALA A 277 3.85 -42.11 -13.26
CA ALA A 277 4.45 -40.79 -13.07
C ALA A 277 5.31 -40.42 -14.27
N THR A 278 4.89 -39.40 -15.02
CA THR A 278 5.72 -38.73 -16.03
C THR A 278 6.53 -37.66 -15.30
N SER A 279 7.82 -37.93 -15.10
CA SER A 279 8.80 -36.99 -14.58
C SER A 279 9.10 -35.94 -15.66
N ASP A 280 8.61 -34.73 -15.46
CA ASP A 280 8.93 -33.58 -16.31
C ASP A 280 10.32 -33.02 -15.91
N PRO A 281 11.37 -33.15 -16.74
CA PRO A 281 12.74 -32.81 -16.37
C PRO A 281 12.98 -31.30 -16.20
N ALA A 282 12.04 -30.44 -16.62
CA ALA A 282 12.17 -28.99 -16.51
C ALA A 282 11.98 -28.44 -15.09
N LEU A 283 11.14 -29.09 -14.27
CA LEU A 283 10.92 -28.68 -12.86
C LEU A 283 12.08 -29.10 -11.94
N GLY A 284 12.84 -30.13 -12.31
CA GLY A 284 14.00 -30.58 -11.54
C GLY A 284 15.18 -29.59 -11.58
N LEU A 285 15.37 -28.89 -12.71
CA LEU A 285 16.47 -27.93 -12.88
C LEU A 285 16.28 -26.68 -12.00
N MET A 286 15.06 -26.15 -11.88
CA MET A 286 14.79 -24.99 -11.02
C MET A 286 14.88 -25.31 -9.53
N ALA A 287 14.44 -26.50 -9.12
CA ALA A 287 14.56 -26.93 -7.73
C ALA A 287 16.03 -27.15 -7.30
N GLU A 288 16.88 -27.61 -8.21
CA GLU A 288 18.32 -27.82 -7.95
C GLU A 288 19.11 -26.50 -7.99
N GLU A 289 18.77 -25.56 -8.87
CA GLU A 289 19.33 -24.20 -8.89
C GLU A 289 19.02 -23.46 -7.57
N MET A 290 17.78 -23.53 -7.11
CA MET A 290 17.34 -22.97 -5.82
C MET A 290 18.08 -23.58 -4.63
N ARG A 291 18.40 -24.88 -4.70
CA ARG A 291 19.19 -25.54 -3.66
C ARG A 291 20.61 -24.99 -3.62
N ARG A 292 21.25 -24.79 -4.79
CA ARG A 292 22.61 -24.23 -4.90
C ARG A 292 22.71 -22.80 -4.39
N ILE A 293 21.72 -21.96 -4.67
CA ILE A 293 21.70 -20.57 -4.17
C ILE A 293 21.61 -20.56 -2.64
N ARG A 294 20.74 -21.38 -2.05
CA ARG A 294 20.58 -21.45 -0.58
C ARG A 294 21.85 -21.92 0.14
N THR A 295 22.62 -22.87 -0.42
CA THR A 295 23.90 -23.29 0.17
C THR A 295 25.00 -22.25 0.02
N SER A 296 24.96 -21.44 -1.04
CA SER A 296 25.95 -20.38 -1.29
C SER A 296 25.83 -19.25 -0.27
N VAL A 297 24.59 -18.86 0.08
CA VAL A 297 24.32 -17.84 1.10
C VAL A 297 24.76 -18.29 2.50
N GLN A 298 24.48 -19.54 2.89
CA GLN A 298 24.94 -20.07 4.19
C GLN A 298 26.46 -20.19 4.31
N ARG A 299 27.19 -20.29 3.18
CA ARG A 299 28.65 -20.35 3.18
C ARG A 299 29.29 -18.97 3.34
N LEU A 300 28.62 -17.92 2.87
CA LEU A 300 29.05 -16.54 3.06
C LEU A 300 28.86 -16.08 4.52
N GLU A 301 27.79 -16.50 5.19
CA GLU A 301 27.57 -16.15 6.60
C GLU A 301 28.55 -16.82 7.58
N ARG A 302 29.09 -17.99 7.25
CA ARG A 302 30.11 -18.67 8.08
C ARG A 302 31.55 -18.25 7.77
N GLY A 303 31.76 -17.37 6.81
CA GLY A 303 33.07 -17.00 6.29
C GLY A 303 33.60 -15.63 6.73
N LEU A 304 32.85 -14.84 7.52
CA LEU A 304 33.38 -13.56 8.00
C LEU A 304 34.46 -13.81 9.08
N PRO A 305 35.74 -13.47 8.84
CA PRO A 305 36.75 -13.56 9.88
C PRO A 305 36.42 -12.57 11.00
N GLU A 306 36.38 -13.09 12.23
CA GLU A 306 36.30 -12.31 13.46
C GLU A 306 37.35 -11.18 13.40
N ALA A 307 36.88 -9.94 13.38
CA ALA A 307 37.73 -8.77 13.43
C ALA A 307 38.48 -8.78 14.77
N ARG A 308 39.75 -9.16 14.67
CA ARG A 308 40.73 -9.20 15.75
C ARG A 308 40.79 -7.83 16.44
N ASP A 309 40.39 -7.82 17.70
CA ASP A 309 40.38 -6.69 18.63
C ASP A 309 41.77 -6.02 18.67
N GLY A 310 41.87 -4.89 17.96
CA GLY A 310 43.05 -4.03 17.93
C GLY A 310 43.04 -3.13 19.15
N GLY A 311 43.74 -3.57 20.20
CA GLY A 311 43.92 -2.82 21.44
C GLY A 311 44.30 -1.36 21.20
N SER A 312 43.39 -0.48 21.58
CA SER A 312 43.59 0.98 21.63
C SER A 312 44.69 1.29 22.63
N MET A 313 45.83 1.70 22.10
CA MET A 313 46.97 2.22 22.85
C MET A 313 46.58 3.60 23.40
N VAL A 314 46.05 3.62 24.62
CA VAL A 314 45.78 4.85 25.39
C VAL A 314 47.10 5.55 25.67
N GLN A 315 47.46 6.52 24.84
CA GLN A 315 48.52 7.48 25.14
C GLN A 315 48.08 8.31 26.35
N ARG A 316 48.72 8.07 27.49
CA ARG A 316 48.58 8.89 28.69
C ARG A 316 49.21 10.27 28.42
N PRO A 317 48.52 11.38 28.72
CA PRO A 317 49.13 12.70 28.68
C PRO A 317 50.21 12.84 29.77
N PRO A 318 51.25 13.65 29.54
CA PRO A 318 52.33 13.86 30.50
C PRO A 318 51.83 14.60 31.76
N PRO A 319 52.44 14.34 32.94
CA PRO A 319 52.04 14.97 34.19
C PRO A 319 52.38 16.48 34.16
N TYR A 320 51.38 17.29 34.49
CA TYR A 320 51.54 18.73 34.70
C TYR A 320 52.48 18.99 35.88
N GLY A 321 53.50 19.82 35.62
CA GLY A 321 54.44 20.31 36.60
C GLY A 321 53.78 21.15 37.68
N ASN A 322 54.18 20.86 38.91
CA ASN A 322 53.82 21.54 40.14
C ASN A 322 54.51 22.93 40.18
N ILE A 323 53.75 24.01 40.07
CA ILE A 323 54.23 25.38 40.30
C ILE A 323 53.76 25.78 41.70
N GLY A 324 54.70 25.80 42.65
CA GLY A 324 54.49 26.32 43.99
C GLY A 324 54.45 27.86 44.02
N PRO A 325 53.88 28.45 45.07
CA PRO A 325 53.71 29.90 45.19
C PRO A 325 55.02 30.61 45.57
N ARG A 326 55.21 31.81 45.02
CA ARG A 326 56.06 32.88 45.56
C ARG A 326 55.17 33.96 46.14
#